data_AF-A0A2E7CAB4-F1
#
_entry.id   AF-A0A2E7CAB4-F1
#
_cell.length_a   1.000
_cell.length_b   1.000
_cell.length_c   1.000
_cell.angle_alpha   90.00
_cell.angle_beta   90.00
_cell.angle_gamma   90.00
#
_symmetry.space_group_name_H-M   'P 1'
#
loop_
_entity.id
_entity.type
_entity.pdbx_description
1 polymer ?
#
loop_
_entity_poly.entity_id
_entity_poly.type
_entity_poly.pdbx_seq_one_letter_code
_entity_poly.pdbx_strand_id
1 'polypeptide(L)'
;MKLFSTSILSMVLLLATSCSLSNGTKVKEPFSGKKYTSNARYFRAVGKGVSSRDNVAESKAEIEAHKDLAQQVSTTIKVVTDAYAQDVQGEHVDQAVERFETLAREITNTSIGDLRQIGNVKYQLKDGNYSVYLAYEIKKKAMFKFLKMKAKADSKISSMARTQIINMCDKEIERLDSLE
;
A
#
# COMPACT_ATOMS: atom_id res chain seq x y z
N MET A 1 80.27 10.21 23.49
CA MET A 1 79.09 11.11 23.57
C MET A 1 78.64 11.44 22.16
N LYS A 2 77.35 11.20 21.86
CA LYS A 2 76.59 11.69 20.68
C LYS A 2 77.06 11.16 19.31
N LEU A 3 76.25 10.80 18.31
CA LEU A 3 74.82 10.61 17.98
C LEU A 3 74.92 9.75 16.67
N PHE A 4 74.08 8.78 16.31
CA PHE A 4 72.75 8.92 15.71
C PHE A 4 72.32 7.49 15.32
N SER A 5 71.24 7.00 15.93
CA SER A 5 70.56 5.76 15.53
C SER A 5 69.32 6.18 14.72
N THR A 6 69.35 5.93 13.41
CA THR A 6 68.23 6.20 12.49
C THR A 6 68.16 5.09 11.46
N SER A 7 67.40 4.04 11.76
CA SER A 7 66.73 3.22 10.74
C SER A 7 65.70 2.29 11.38
N ILE A 8 64.63 2.86 11.93
CA ILE A 8 63.38 2.14 12.18
C ILE A 8 62.25 3.06 11.72
N LEU A 9 62.17 3.25 10.41
CA LEU A 9 61.09 3.95 9.74
C LEU A 9 60.50 3.00 8.69
N SER A 10 59.76 1.98 9.12
CA SER A 10 58.85 1.22 8.26
C SER A 10 58.19 0.08 9.05
N MET A 11 57.19 0.36 9.88
CA MET A 11 56.15 -0.65 10.16
C MET A 11 54.90 -0.05 10.85
N VAL A 12 54.36 1.05 10.33
CA VAL A 12 53.05 1.54 10.78
C VAL A 12 52.26 1.96 9.55
N LEU A 13 51.73 1.01 8.77
CA LEU A 13 50.60 1.28 7.86
C LEU A 13 49.97 0.01 7.25
N LEU A 14 49.59 -0.98 8.05
CA LEU A 14 48.72 -2.05 7.57
C LEU A 14 47.71 -2.34 8.67
N LEU A 15 46.53 -1.72 8.58
CA LEU A 15 45.23 -2.18 9.09
C LEU A 15 44.18 -1.07 8.84
N ALA A 16 44.08 -0.59 7.60
CA ALA A 16 42.83 0.00 7.12
C ALA A 16 42.03 -1.15 6.50
N THR A 17 41.39 -1.95 7.34
CA THR A 17 40.38 -2.91 6.90
C THR A 17 39.26 -2.11 6.23
N SER A 18 39.26 -2.21 4.91
CA SER A 18 38.23 -1.70 4.03
C SER A 18 36.87 -2.27 4.43
N CYS A 19 36.09 -1.49 5.19
CA CYS A 19 34.66 -1.65 5.23
C CYS A 19 34.11 -1.35 3.84
N SER A 20 34.01 -2.36 2.98
CA SER A 20 33.17 -2.28 1.80
C SER A 20 31.72 -2.27 2.27
N LEU A 21 31.07 -1.11 2.22
CA LEU A 21 29.61 -1.00 2.28
C LEU A 21 29.05 -1.73 1.05
N SER A 22 28.82 -3.03 1.20
CA SER A 22 28.20 -3.90 0.20
C SER A 22 26.70 -3.57 0.12
N ASN A 23 26.36 -2.48 -0.55
CA ASN A 23 24.97 -2.04 -0.74
C ASN A 23 24.18 -2.87 -1.80
N GLY A 24 24.66 -4.07 -2.13
CA GLY A 24 24.08 -4.93 -3.16
C GLY A 24 24.10 -4.29 -4.56
N THR A 25 23.41 -4.92 -5.52
CA THR A 25 23.20 -4.36 -6.86
C THR A 25 21.78 -3.86 -7.01
N LYS A 26 21.61 -2.70 -7.67
CA LYS A 26 20.29 -2.09 -7.87
C LYS A 26 19.50 -2.85 -8.93
N VAL A 27 18.39 -3.46 -8.53
CA VAL A 27 17.45 -4.11 -9.45
C VAL A 27 16.53 -3.04 -10.06
N LYS A 28 16.37 -3.06 -11.39
CA LYS A 28 15.39 -2.22 -12.10
C LYS A 28 14.13 -3.03 -12.32
N GLU A 29 13.10 -2.78 -11.52
CA GLU A 29 11.79 -3.40 -11.71
C GLU A 29 10.82 -2.44 -12.43
N PRO A 30 9.87 -3.00 -13.22
CA PRO A 30 8.75 -2.24 -13.76
C PRO A 30 7.97 -1.51 -12.67
N PHE A 31 7.22 -0.49 -13.08
CA PHE A 31 6.30 0.23 -12.20
C PHE A 31 6.96 0.85 -10.96
N SER A 32 8.18 1.36 -11.13
CA SER A 32 8.88 2.13 -10.10
C SER A 32 8.59 3.64 -10.19
N GLY A 33 8.72 4.33 -9.05
CA GLY A 33 8.58 5.78 -8.95
C GLY A 33 7.17 6.29 -8.64
N LYS A 34 7.05 7.63 -8.49
CA LYS A 34 5.86 8.32 -7.95
C LYS A 34 4.54 7.98 -8.66
N LYS A 35 4.59 7.60 -9.94
CA LYS A 35 3.39 7.21 -10.71
C LYS A 35 2.70 5.96 -10.14
N TYR A 36 3.46 5.05 -9.56
CA TYR A 36 2.96 3.76 -9.05
C TYR A 36 2.96 3.69 -7.52
N THR A 37 3.34 4.79 -6.86
CA THR A 37 3.24 4.95 -5.41
C THR A 37 1.95 5.65 -5.04
N SER A 38 1.34 5.22 -3.94
CA SER A 38 0.17 5.84 -3.35
C SER A 38 0.43 7.29 -2.97
N ASN A 39 -0.63 8.07 -3.00
CA ASN A 39 -0.61 9.48 -2.63
C ASN A 39 -1.91 9.87 -1.94
N ALA A 40 -2.14 11.16 -1.76
CA ALA A 40 -3.32 11.66 -1.08
C ALA A 40 -4.64 11.24 -1.78
N ARG A 41 -4.65 11.12 -3.12
CA ARG A 41 -5.85 10.86 -3.92
C ARG A 41 -6.03 9.42 -4.38
N TYR A 42 -4.94 8.65 -4.44
CA TYR A 42 -4.94 7.29 -4.99
C TYR A 42 -4.27 6.31 -4.04
N PHE A 43 -4.91 5.15 -3.86
CA PHE A 43 -4.20 3.94 -3.45
C PHE A 43 -3.58 3.31 -4.69
N ARG A 44 -2.34 2.84 -4.58
CA ARG A 44 -1.61 2.16 -5.64
C ARG A 44 -0.81 1.01 -5.06
N ALA A 45 -0.75 -0.08 -5.80
CA ALA A 45 0.08 -1.21 -5.48
C ALA A 45 0.64 -1.82 -6.75
N VAL A 46 1.79 -2.46 -6.59
CA VAL A 46 2.43 -3.26 -7.62
C VAL A 46 2.60 -4.66 -7.06
N GLY A 47 2.14 -5.65 -7.81
CA GLY A 47 2.33 -7.06 -7.46
C GLY A 47 3.15 -7.77 -8.52
N LYS A 48 3.86 -8.81 -8.09
CA LYS A 48 4.78 -9.61 -8.87
C LYS A 48 4.49 -11.09 -8.67
N GLY A 49 4.34 -11.81 -9.77
CA GLY A 49 4.09 -13.24 -9.73
C GLY A 49 5.04 -13.99 -10.65
N VAL A 50 5.54 -15.13 -10.16
CA VAL A 50 6.40 -16.02 -10.95
C VAL A 50 5.82 -17.43 -10.96
N SER A 51 5.74 -18.04 -12.14
CA SER A 51 5.30 -19.42 -12.34
C SER A 51 5.70 -19.96 -13.71
N SER A 52 5.81 -21.28 -13.84
CA SER A 52 5.94 -21.95 -15.14
C SER A 52 4.71 -21.81 -16.05
N ARG A 53 3.57 -21.40 -15.49
CA ARG A 53 2.32 -21.13 -16.24
C ARG A 53 1.98 -19.64 -16.19
N ASP A 54 1.79 -19.02 -17.35
CA ASP A 54 1.52 -17.57 -17.49
C ASP A 54 0.33 -17.13 -16.62
N ASN A 55 -0.82 -17.79 -16.75
CA ASN A 55 -2.02 -17.45 -15.98
C ASN A 55 -1.85 -17.55 -14.46
N VAL A 56 -0.98 -18.45 -13.99
CA VAL A 56 -0.66 -18.57 -12.56
C VAL A 56 0.28 -17.47 -12.10
N ALA A 57 1.26 -17.10 -12.93
CA ALA A 57 2.12 -15.96 -12.64
C ALA A 57 1.30 -14.67 -12.56
N GLU A 58 0.35 -14.48 -13.49
CA GLU A 58 -0.56 -13.33 -13.47
C GLU A 58 -1.45 -13.32 -12.23
N SER A 59 -2.10 -14.44 -11.89
CA SER A 59 -2.93 -14.53 -10.68
C SER A 59 -2.13 -14.26 -9.40
N LYS A 60 -0.88 -14.73 -9.30
CA LYS A 60 -0.01 -14.41 -8.16
C LYS A 60 0.30 -12.91 -8.07
N ALA A 61 0.61 -12.28 -9.20
CA ALA A 61 0.87 -10.83 -9.25
C ALA A 61 -0.38 -10.04 -8.82
N GLU A 62 -1.56 -10.47 -9.24
CA GLU A 62 -2.83 -9.85 -8.87
C GLU A 62 -3.10 -9.96 -7.36
N ILE A 63 -2.94 -11.17 -6.80
CA ILE A 63 -3.12 -11.42 -5.36
C ILE A 63 -2.16 -10.55 -4.53
N GLU A 64 -0.90 -10.44 -4.93
CA GLU A 64 0.07 -9.60 -4.22
C GLU A 64 -0.34 -8.11 -4.25
N ALA A 65 -0.70 -7.59 -5.42
CA ALA A 65 -1.15 -6.20 -5.53
C ALA A 65 -2.44 -5.94 -4.73
N HIS A 66 -3.39 -6.87 -4.75
CA HIS A 66 -4.63 -6.76 -3.99
C HIS A 66 -4.40 -6.79 -2.48
N LYS A 67 -3.49 -7.65 -2.01
CA LYS A 67 -3.08 -7.69 -0.60
C LYS A 67 -2.51 -6.33 -0.15
N ASP A 68 -1.65 -5.73 -0.95
CA ASP A 68 -1.04 -4.43 -0.63
C ASP A 68 -2.08 -3.31 -0.64
N LEU A 69 -3.02 -3.31 -1.59
CA LEU A 69 -4.15 -2.36 -1.59
C LEU A 69 -5.02 -2.56 -0.35
N ALA A 70 -5.32 -3.81 0.02
CA ALA A 70 -6.11 -4.14 1.19
C ALA A 70 -5.48 -3.60 2.48
N GLN A 71 -4.17 -3.76 2.61
CA GLN A 71 -3.43 -3.24 3.76
C GLN A 71 -3.53 -1.70 3.82
N GLN A 72 -3.34 -1.02 2.70
CA GLN A 72 -3.41 0.45 2.65
C GLN A 72 -4.82 0.99 2.94
N VAL A 73 -5.85 0.33 2.41
CA VAL A 73 -7.25 0.66 2.69
C VAL A 73 -7.53 0.46 4.16
N SER A 74 -7.20 -0.70 4.72
CA SER A 74 -7.38 -1.01 6.15
C SER A 74 -6.74 0.05 7.06
N THR A 75 -5.48 0.41 6.79
CA THR A 75 -4.78 1.46 7.56
C THR A 75 -5.48 2.82 7.42
N THR A 76 -5.93 3.19 6.22
CA THR A 76 -6.60 4.48 6.02
C THR A 76 -7.96 4.53 6.71
N ILE A 77 -8.72 3.44 6.64
CA ILE A 77 -10.02 3.32 7.30
C ILE A 77 -9.85 3.46 8.81
N LYS A 78 -8.84 2.81 9.39
CA LYS A 78 -8.52 2.95 10.81
C LYS A 78 -8.23 4.41 11.20
N VAL A 79 -7.43 5.12 10.41
CA VAL A 79 -7.16 6.54 10.67
C VAL A 79 -8.44 7.38 10.62
N VAL A 80 -9.32 7.12 9.66
CA VAL A 80 -10.61 7.82 9.54
C VAL A 80 -11.52 7.52 10.74
N THR A 81 -11.61 6.27 11.17
CA THR A 81 -12.45 5.88 12.31
C THR A 81 -11.91 6.41 13.62
N ASP A 82 -10.60 6.37 13.83
CA ASP A 82 -9.94 6.88 15.04
C ASP A 82 -10.17 8.39 15.17
N ALA A 83 -9.99 9.14 14.07
CA ALA A 83 -10.26 10.58 14.04
C ALA A 83 -11.75 10.89 14.26
N TYR A 84 -12.65 10.07 13.70
CA TYR A 84 -14.09 10.27 13.87
C TYR A 84 -14.55 10.03 15.32
N ALA A 85 -14.04 8.97 15.96
CA ALA A 85 -14.37 8.64 17.34
C ALA A 85 -13.84 9.68 18.35
N GLN A 86 -12.78 10.41 18.00
CA GLN A 86 -12.29 11.53 18.80
C GLN A 86 -13.21 12.76 18.70
N ASP A 87 -13.75 13.02 17.50
CA ASP A 87 -14.58 14.20 17.23
C ASP A 87 -16.05 14.02 17.63
N VAL A 88 -16.55 12.77 17.65
CA VAL A 88 -17.97 12.45 17.84
C VAL A 88 -18.13 11.47 19.00
N GLN A 89 -18.92 11.88 20.01
CA GLN A 89 -19.28 11.02 21.15
C GLN A 89 -20.74 10.60 21.05
N GLY A 90 -21.04 9.31 21.29
CA GLY A 90 -22.41 8.81 21.33
C GLY A 90 -22.51 7.28 21.36
N GLU A 91 -23.67 6.78 21.79
CA GLU A 91 -23.94 5.34 22.03
C GLU A 91 -23.78 4.44 20.79
N HIS A 92 -23.80 5.00 19.58
CA HIS A 92 -23.77 4.24 18.33
C HIS A 92 -22.50 4.45 17.48
N VAL A 93 -21.52 5.20 17.99
CA VAL A 93 -20.27 5.48 17.26
C VAL A 93 -19.45 4.20 17.11
N ASP A 94 -19.33 3.40 18.18
CA ASP A 94 -18.55 2.15 18.16
C ASP A 94 -19.13 1.13 17.17
N GLN A 95 -20.47 0.95 17.17
CA GLN A 95 -21.15 0.09 16.21
C GLN A 95 -20.93 0.57 14.76
N ALA A 96 -20.96 1.89 14.55
CA ALA A 96 -20.74 2.46 13.22
C ALA A 96 -19.29 2.23 12.74
N VAL A 97 -18.31 2.42 13.62
CA VAL A 97 -16.89 2.16 13.34
C VAL A 97 -16.66 0.70 12.97
N GLU A 98 -17.15 -0.25 13.77
CA GLU A 98 -17.00 -1.68 13.50
C GLU A 98 -17.61 -2.09 12.15
N ARG A 99 -18.82 -1.57 11.85
CA ARG A 99 -19.49 -1.84 10.58
C ARG A 99 -18.78 -1.19 9.41
N PHE A 100 -18.23 0.01 9.59
CA PHE A 100 -17.46 0.70 8.55
C PHE A 100 -16.17 -0.07 8.20
N GLU A 101 -15.42 -0.53 9.19
CA GLU A 101 -14.26 -1.39 8.97
C GLU A 101 -14.62 -2.68 8.23
N THR A 102 -15.74 -3.31 8.62
CA THR A 102 -16.24 -4.52 7.97
C THR A 102 -16.56 -4.27 6.50
N LEU A 103 -17.34 -3.22 6.20
CA LEU A 103 -17.68 -2.85 4.82
C LEU A 103 -16.44 -2.56 3.98
N ALA A 104 -15.42 -1.90 4.54
CA ALA A 104 -14.18 -1.64 3.83
C ALA A 104 -13.41 -2.92 3.48
N ARG A 105 -13.37 -3.89 4.41
CA ARG A 105 -12.78 -5.21 4.14
C ARG A 105 -13.57 -5.96 3.06
N GLU A 106 -14.90 -5.93 3.12
CA GLU A 106 -15.76 -6.54 2.11
C GLU A 106 -15.53 -5.96 0.72
N ILE A 107 -15.50 -4.64 0.58
CA ILE A 107 -15.31 -3.97 -0.72
C ILE A 107 -13.93 -4.29 -1.31
N THR A 108 -12.92 -4.39 -0.45
CA THR A 108 -11.58 -4.76 -0.87
C THR A 108 -11.52 -6.19 -1.40
N ASN A 109 -12.25 -7.12 -0.77
CA ASN A 109 -12.35 -8.52 -1.21
C ASN A 109 -13.34 -8.72 -2.39
N THR A 110 -14.29 -7.79 -2.53
CA THR A 110 -15.47 -7.72 -3.41
C THR A 110 -15.27 -7.79 -4.92
N SER A 111 -14.09 -7.40 -5.41
CA SER A 111 -13.94 -6.45 -6.52
C SER A 111 -14.30 -5.02 -6.10
N ILE A 112 -13.25 -4.21 -5.94
CA ILE A 112 -13.39 -2.78 -5.71
C ILE A 112 -13.93 -2.23 -7.03
N GLY A 113 -15.17 -1.73 -7.04
CA GLY A 113 -15.86 -1.30 -8.27
C GLY A 113 -15.16 -0.20 -9.07
N ASP A 114 -14.05 0.34 -8.56
CA ASP A 114 -13.20 1.33 -9.23
C ASP A 114 -11.70 0.96 -9.13
N LEU A 115 -11.38 -0.34 -9.06
CA LEU A 115 -10.03 -0.84 -9.24
C LEU A 115 -9.63 -0.72 -10.69
N ARG A 116 -8.57 0.02 -10.97
CA ARG A 116 -8.05 0.19 -12.33
C ARG A 116 -6.65 -0.40 -12.45
N GLN A 117 -6.47 -1.32 -13.40
CA GLN A 117 -5.14 -1.74 -13.81
C GLN A 117 -4.47 -0.59 -14.60
N ILE A 118 -3.34 -0.11 -14.11
CA ILE A 118 -2.56 1.00 -14.71
C ILE A 118 -1.26 0.52 -15.35
N GLY A 119 -0.95 -0.77 -15.23
CA GLY A 119 0.20 -1.39 -15.88
C GLY A 119 0.15 -2.90 -15.83
N ASN A 120 0.63 -3.54 -16.90
CA ASN A 120 0.89 -4.97 -16.97
C ASN A 120 2.18 -5.17 -17.80
N VAL A 121 3.16 -5.87 -17.22
CA VAL A 121 4.39 -6.27 -17.90
C VAL A 121 4.65 -7.74 -17.62
N LYS A 122 4.88 -8.51 -18.67
CA LYS A 122 5.23 -9.93 -18.59
C LYS A 122 6.59 -10.18 -19.19
N TYR A 123 7.38 -11.02 -18.53
CA TYR A 123 8.67 -11.51 -19.02
C TYR A 123 8.66 -13.03 -19.06
N GLN A 124 9.30 -13.60 -20.06
CA GLN A 124 9.72 -15.00 -20.03
C GLN A 124 11.16 -15.06 -19.54
N LEU A 125 11.39 -15.85 -18.50
CA LEU A 125 12.68 -16.07 -17.88
C LEU A 125 13.48 -17.14 -18.64
N LYS A 126 14.79 -17.19 -18.42
CA LYS A 126 15.70 -18.12 -19.12
C LYS A 126 15.40 -19.60 -18.82
N ASP A 127 14.78 -19.87 -17.68
CA ASP A 127 14.35 -21.20 -17.24
C ASP A 127 12.96 -21.58 -17.79
N GLY A 128 12.36 -20.74 -18.64
CA GLY A 128 11.03 -20.95 -19.22
C GLY A 128 9.87 -20.49 -18.33
N ASN A 129 10.13 -20.02 -17.11
CA ASN A 129 9.09 -19.45 -16.24
C ASN A 129 8.62 -18.08 -16.73
N TYR A 130 7.41 -17.70 -16.34
CA TYR A 130 6.84 -16.37 -16.54
C TYR A 130 7.01 -15.54 -15.28
N SER A 131 7.43 -14.29 -15.45
CA SER A 131 7.45 -13.26 -14.42
C SER A 131 6.51 -12.12 -14.83
N VAL A 132 5.44 -11.94 -14.08
CA VAL A 132 4.39 -10.95 -14.36
C VAL A 132 4.41 -9.88 -13.28
N TYR A 133 4.32 -8.63 -13.73
CA TYR A 133 4.17 -7.45 -12.89
C TYR A 133 2.83 -6.80 -13.23
N LEU A 134 2.02 -6.50 -12.22
CA LEU A 134 0.76 -5.78 -12.38
C LEU A 134 0.78 -4.55 -11.48
N ALA A 135 0.28 -3.43 -12.00
CA ALA A 135 0.11 -2.21 -11.22
C ALA A 135 -1.36 -1.82 -11.22
N TYR A 136 -1.88 -1.55 -10.02
CA TYR A 136 -3.28 -1.19 -9.81
C TYR A 136 -3.40 0.14 -9.09
N GLU A 137 -4.52 0.82 -9.31
CA GLU A 137 -4.91 1.97 -8.51
C GLU A 137 -6.39 1.99 -8.17
N ILE A 138 -6.72 2.68 -7.08
CA ILE A 138 -8.09 3.00 -6.66
C ILE A 138 -8.14 4.49 -6.33
N LYS A 139 -9.11 5.21 -6.90
CA LYS A 139 -9.38 6.60 -6.49
C LYS A 139 -10.04 6.59 -5.12
N LYS A 140 -9.40 7.20 -4.11
CA LYS A 140 -9.91 7.17 -2.71
C LYS A 140 -11.32 7.73 -2.59
N LYS A 141 -11.60 8.85 -3.26
CA LYS A 141 -12.94 9.48 -3.30
C LYS A 141 -14.01 8.51 -3.82
N ALA A 142 -13.70 7.75 -4.87
CA ALA A 142 -14.64 6.78 -5.43
C ALA A 142 -14.87 5.60 -4.49
N MET A 143 -13.82 5.13 -3.80
CA MET A 143 -13.95 4.11 -2.75
C MET A 143 -14.89 4.56 -1.64
N PHE A 144 -14.72 5.78 -1.10
CA PHE A 144 -15.62 6.30 -0.05
C PHE A 144 -17.06 6.52 -0.54
N LYS A 145 -17.25 6.94 -1.81
CA LYS A 145 -18.58 6.98 -2.42
C LYS A 145 -19.23 5.59 -2.49
N PHE A 146 -18.47 4.57 -2.87
CA PHE A 146 -18.95 3.20 -2.94
C PHE A 146 -19.27 2.63 -1.56
N LEU A 147 -18.41 2.90 -0.56
CA LEU A 147 -18.67 2.60 0.86
C LEU A 147 -19.98 3.21 1.34
N LYS A 148 -20.20 4.50 1.07
CA LYS A 148 -21.45 5.20 1.39
C LYS A 148 -22.66 4.53 0.73
N MET A 149 -22.55 4.12 -0.54
CA MET A 149 -23.62 3.42 -1.23
C MET A 149 -23.91 2.04 -0.61
N LYS A 150 -22.87 1.26 -0.28
CA LYS A 150 -23.01 -0.03 0.40
C LYS A 150 -23.65 0.11 1.77
N ALA A 151 -23.20 1.08 2.56
CA ALA A 151 -23.78 1.39 3.86
C ALA A 151 -25.25 1.81 3.77
N LYS A 152 -25.67 2.49 2.69
CA LYS A 152 -27.09 2.84 2.46
C LYS A 152 -27.95 1.63 2.09
N ALA A 153 -27.38 0.63 1.41
CA ALA A 153 -28.10 -0.55 0.96
C ALA A 153 -28.13 -1.69 1.98
N ASP A 154 -27.20 -1.73 2.94
CA ASP A 154 -27.10 -2.83 3.90
C ASP A 154 -28.20 -2.75 4.97
N SER A 155 -29.14 -3.71 4.97
CA SER A 155 -30.24 -3.77 5.93
C SER A 155 -29.82 -4.14 7.35
N LYS A 156 -28.60 -4.67 7.55
CA LYS A 156 -28.07 -5.10 8.86
C LYS A 156 -27.57 -3.93 9.71
N ILE A 157 -27.46 -2.73 9.13
CA ILE A 157 -26.98 -1.53 9.82
C ILE A 157 -28.18 -0.76 10.40
N SER A 158 -28.14 -0.49 11.70
CA SER A 158 -29.15 0.34 12.37
C SER A 158 -29.22 1.74 11.74
N SER A 159 -30.38 2.41 11.80
CA SER A 159 -30.52 3.75 11.21
C SER A 159 -29.53 4.77 11.78
N MET A 160 -29.22 4.66 13.07
CA MET A 160 -28.27 5.53 13.75
C MET A 160 -26.83 5.25 13.30
N ALA A 161 -26.39 3.99 13.34
CA ALA A 161 -25.05 3.62 12.87
C ALA A 161 -24.86 3.96 11.38
N ARG A 162 -25.89 3.76 10.55
CA ARG A 162 -25.88 4.13 9.13
C ARG A 162 -25.63 5.61 8.92
N THR A 163 -26.28 6.46 9.73
CA THR A 163 -26.09 7.92 9.66
C THR A 163 -24.64 8.28 9.98
N GLN A 164 -24.06 7.68 11.03
CA GLN A 164 -22.65 7.90 11.39
C GLN A 164 -21.69 7.43 10.28
N ILE A 165 -21.95 6.29 9.65
CA ILE A 165 -21.14 5.80 8.52
C ILE A 165 -21.21 6.74 7.32
N ILE A 166 -22.41 7.26 7.01
CA ILE A 166 -22.59 8.24 5.94
C ILE A 166 -21.80 9.51 6.24
N ASN A 167 -21.85 10.01 7.48
CA ASN A 167 -21.10 11.20 7.91
C ASN A 167 -19.58 10.98 7.81
N MET A 168 -19.07 9.82 8.24
CA MET A 168 -17.65 9.45 8.06
C MET A 168 -17.24 9.51 6.59
N CYS A 169 -18.05 8.91 5.70
CA CYS A 169 -17.77 8.92 4.26
C CYS A 169 -17.81 10.34 3.69
N ASP A 170 -18.80 11.15 4.08
CA ASP A 170 -18.99 12.50 3.55
C ASP A 170 -17.86 13.44 3.97
N LYS A 171 -17.47 13.41 5.24
CA LYS A 171 -16.33 14.19 5.75
C LYS A 171 -15.05 13.85 5.00
N GLU A 172 -14.82 12.57 4.74
CA GLU A 172 -13.62 12.12 4.04
C GLU A 172 -13.66 12.43 2.54
N ILE A 173 -14.85 12.38 1.90
CA ILE A 173 -15.04 12.84 0.53
C ILE A 173 -14.76 14.34 0.43
N GLU A 174 -15.33 15.16 1.32
CA GLU A 174 -15.09 16.60 1.35
C GLU A 174 -13.61 16.93 1.55
N ARG A 175 -12.94 16.22 2.47
CA ARG A 175 -11.49 16.34 2.67
C ARG A 175 -10.72 16.03 1.38
N LEU A 176 -11.11 14.99 0.65
CA LEU A 176 -10.46 14.63 -0.62
C LEU A 176 -10.76 15.63 -1.75
N ASP A 177 -11.93 16.27 -1.73
CA ASP A 177 -12.34 17.28 -2.71
C ASP A 177 -11.52 18.57 -2.56
N SER A 178 -11.12 18.91 -1.32
CA SER A 178 -10.21 20.04 -1.06
C SER A 178 -8.79 19.85 -1.63
N LEU A 179 -8.46 18.65 -2.12
CA LEU A 179 -7.16 18.30 -2.70
C LEU A 179 -7.17 18.22 -4.24
N GLU A 180 -8.33 18.47 -4.86
CA GLU A 180 -8.50 18.58 -6.32
C GLU A 180 -8.16 20.00 -6.79
#